data_AF-A0A1F3SEX4-F1
#
_entry.id   AF-A0A1F3SEX4-F1
#
_cell.length_a   1.000
_cell.length_b   1.000
_cell.length_c   1.000
_cell.angle_alpha   90.00
_cell.angle_beta   90.00
_cell.angle_gamma   90.00
#
_symmetry.space_group_name_H-M   'P 1'
#
loop_
_entity.id
_entity.type
_entity.pdbx_description
1 polymer ?
#
loop_
_entity_poly.entity_id
_entity_poly.type
_entity_poly.pdbx_seq_one_letter_code
_entity_poly.pdbx_strand_id
1 'polypeptide(L)'
;MSKLLLCLAVFSTMLLAFAQSQNNEDNLIVTDDLQKIPDILPTTYYLAFETRTSCKGIYRGVEYKGDELSDVLTPSNEVLAQVCTRFLQVLKMEGSGVLKDRGQGAVTINWAGNGRFRVLDRCRYGEGTKDYCLLPFYTIAADLKIHKPGEVIFVPAAKGLKLPDGTDHLGFFEVRDTGSAFVGIGAQRVDLFIAEQDDSNNVFRNAGFHHKIPTAAFKVTGESAVRAKSLLKEKFKTLY
;
A
#
# COMPACT_ATOMS: atom_id res chain seq x y z
N MET A 1 -34.91 1.39 -40.45
CA MET A 1 -34.76 1.84 -39.05
C MET A 1 -33.67 2.89 -39.00
N SER A 2 -34.01 4.10 -38.54
CA SER A 2 -33.13 5.27 -38.67
C SER A 2 -31.99 5.23 -37.64
N LYS A 3 -30.80 5.71 -38.02
CA LYS A 3 -29.62 5.83 -37.15
C LYS A 3 -29.91 6.55 -35.82
N LEU A 4 -30.96 7.38 -35.78
CA LEU A 4 -31.39 8.10 -34.60
C LEU A 4 -31.95 7.18 -33.49
N LEU A 5 -32.70 6.14 -33.87
CA LEU A 5 -33.27 5.18 -32.91
C LEU A 5 -32.17 4.33 -32.24
N LEU A 6 -31.11 4.01 -32.99
CA LEU A 6 -29.95 3.27 -32.49
C LEU A 6 -29.11 4.11 -31.52
N CYS A 7 -28.89 5.40 -31.84
CA CYS A 7 -28.18 6.31 -30.93
C CYS A 7 -28.94 6.54 -29.61
N LEU A 8 -30.26 6.70 -29.64
CA LEU A 8 -31.09 6.83 -28.44
C LEU A 8 -31.04 5.57 -27.56
N ALA A 9 -31.05 4.38 -28.16
CA ALA A 9 -30.93 3.12 -27.42
C ALA A 9 -29.56 2.96 -26.75
N VAL A 10 -28.46 3.28 -27.44
CA VAL A 10 -27.10 3.22 -26.85
C VAL A 10 -26.91 4.27 -25.75
N PHE A 11 -27.46 5.47 -25.91
CA PHE A 11 -27.38 6.51 -24.89
C PHE A 11 -28.18 6.15 -23.63
N SER A 12 -29.36 5.54 -23.81
CA SER A 12 -30.19 5.06 -22.70
C SER A 12 -29.53 3.91 -21.93
N THR A 13 -28.87 2.97 -22.62
CA THR A 13 -28.15 1.88 -21.93
C THR A 13 -26.92 2.37 -21.19
N MET A 14 -26.21 3.38 -21.72
CA MET A 14 -25.10 4.02 -21.01
C MET A 14 -25.56 4.78 -19.76
N LEU A 15 -26.68 5.51 -19.83
CA LEU A 15 -27.26 6.21 -18.67
C LEU A 15 -27.70 5.23 -17.57
N LEU A 16 -28.32 4.12 -17.94
CA LEU A 16 -28.71 3.06 -17.00
C LEU A 16 -27.50 2.41 -16.33
N ALA A 17 -26.43 2.10 -17.09
CA ALA A 17 -25.20 1.56 -16.54
C ALA A 17 -24.51 2.56 -15.58
N PHE A 18 -24.53 3.85 -15.91
CA PHE A 18 -23.96 4.90 -15.05
C PHE A 18 -24.75 5.09 -13.75
N ALA A 19 -26.09 5.08 -13.83
CA ALA A 19 -26.95 5.17 -12.65
C ALA A 19 -26.83 3.93 -11.75
N GLN A 20 -26.70 2.73 -12.32
CA GLN A 20 -26.44 1.50 -11.55
C GLN A 20 -25.04 1.50 -10.91
N SER A 21 -24.04 2.08 -11.58
CA SER A 21 -22.69 2.24 -11.02
C SER A 21 -22.68 3.16 -9.80
N GLN A 22 -23.39 4.30 -9.85
CA GLN A 22 -23.46 5.22 -8.72
C GLN A 22 -24.24 4.65 -7.52
N ASN A 23 -25.36 3.96 -7.79
CA ASN A 23 -26.15 3.32 -6.72
C ASN A 23 -25.42 2.17 -6.01
N ASN A 24 -24.41 1.55 -6.65
CA ASN A 24 -23.60 0.50 -6.02
C ASN A 24 -22.50 1.03 -5.09
N GLU A 25 -21.96 2.23 -5.35
CA GLU A 25 -20.93 2.83 -4.49
C GLU A 25 -21.53 3.47 -3.22
N ASP A 26 -22.74 4.00 -3.29
CA ASP A 26 -23.40 4.66 -2.16
C ASP A 26 -23.91 3.69 -1.08
N ASN A 27 -24.04 2.40 -1.39
CA ASN A 27 -24.45 1.35 -0.44
C ASN A 27 -23.30 0.41 -0.02
N LEU A 28 -22.05 0.86 -0.16
CA LEU A 28 -20.89 0.01 0.10
C LEU A 28 -20.71 -0.37 1.58
N ILE A 29 -21.31 0.41 2.49
CA ILE A 29 -21.23 0.21 3.94
C ILE A 29 -22.65 0.08 4.52
N VAL A 30 -22.90 -1.04 5.17
CA VAL A 30 -24.00 -1.19 6.14
C VAL A 30 -23.50 -0.69 7.49
N THR A 31 -24.23 0.21 8.14
CA THR A 31 -23.72 0.88 9.36
C THR A 31 -23.43 -0.11 10.50
N ASP A 32 -24.23 -1.17 10.63
CA ASP A 32 -24.04 -2.23 11.64
C ASP A 32 -22.77 -3.07 11.41
N ASP A 33 -22.20 -3.03 10.21
CA ASP A 33 -20.93 -3.70 9.88
C ASP A 33 -19.69 -2.88 10.31
N LEU A 34 -19.88 -1.68 10.87
CA LEU A 34 -18.78 -0.83 11.34
C LEU A 34 -18.58 -0.95 12.85
N GLN A 35 -17.53 -1.65 13.24
CA GLN A 35 -17.08 -1.67 14.63
C GLN A 35 -16.04 -0.58 14.86
N LYS A 36 -16.38 0.45 15.65
CA LYS A 36 -15.42 1.48 16.04
C LYS A 36 -14.23 0.84 16.76
N ILE A 37 -13.01 1.17 16.31
CA ILE A 37 -11.76 0.84 16.97
C ILE A 37 -11.14 2.10 17.58
N PRO A 38 -10.12 2.00 18.45
CA PRO A 38 -9.37 3.18 18.87
C PRO A 38 -8.89 3.98 17.66
N ASP A 39 -8.87 5.31 17.78
CA ASP A 39 -8.37 6.16 16.72
C ASP A 39 -6.94 5.78 16.38
N ILE A 40 -6.70 5.59 15.08
CA ILE A 40 -5.40 5.22 14.56
C ILE A 40 -4.49 6.44 14.51
N LEU A 41 -3.19 6.18 14.57
CA LEU A 41 -2.10 7.15 14.48
C LEU A 41 -1.29 6.80 13.24
N PRO A 42 -1.80 7.14 12.04
CA PRO A 42 -1.19 6.72 10.79
C PRO A 42 0.14 7.44 10.55
N THR A 43 1.07 6.69 9.98
CA THR A 43 2.23 7.19 9.24
C THR A 43 2.26 6.52 7.86
N THR A 44 3.27 6.77 7.04
CA THR A 44 3.39 6.23 5.67
C THR A 44 4.68 5.45 5.50
N TYR A 45 4.66 4.51 4.56
CA TYR A 45 5.83 3.76 4.11
C TYR A 45 5.70 3.45 2.61
N TYR A 46 6.82 3.22 1.93
CA TYR A 46 6.88 3.21 0.47
C TYR A 46 7.82 2.16 -0.08
N LEU A 47 7.71 1.87 -1.37
CA LEU A 47 8.64 0.99 -2.08
C LEU A 47 9.93 1.76 -2.34
N ALA A 48 11.07 1.28 -1.81
CA ALA A 48 12.36 1.95 -2.02
C ALA A 48 12.85 1.77 -3.47
N PHE A 49 13.49 2.78 -4.07
CA PHE A 49 14.07 2.66 -5.41
C PHE A 49 15.55 3.00 -5.38
N GLU A 50 16.39 2.09 -5.88
CA GLU A 50 17.84 2.31 -5.96
C GLU A 50 18.16 3.55 -6.79
N THR A 51 17.46 3.75 -7.91
CA THR A 51 17.68 4.88 -8.82
C THR A 51 17.22 6.23 -8.28
N ARG A 52 16.33 6.24 -7.28
CA ARG A 52 15.78 7.47 -6.68
C ARG A 52 16.40 7.79 -5.32
N THR A 53 17.10 6.84 -4.72
CA THR A 53 17.75 7.04 -3.44
C THR A 53 19.11 7.70 -3.65
N SER A 54 19.27 8.95 -3.22
CA SER A 54 20.59 9.59 -3.17
C SER A 54 21.55 8.73 -2.34
N CYS A 55 22.77 8.50 -2.82
CA CYS A 55 23.77 7.78 -2.04
C CYS A 55 24.38 8.66 -0.93
N LYS A 56 24.35 9.98 -1.10
CA LYS A 56 24.85 10.97 -0.14
C LYS A 56 23.70 11.57 0.69
N GLY A 57 24.00 11.97 1.92
CA GLY A 57 23.12 12.76 2.78
C GLY A 57 22.94 12.15 4.16
N ILE A 58 22.03 12.71 4.95
CA ILE A 58 21.72 12.19 6.28
C ILE A 58 20.53 11.20 6.16
N TYR A 59 20.64 10.06 6.83
CA TYR A 59 19.53 9.13 7.00
C TYR A 59 19.58 8.54 8.40
N ARG A 60 18.48 8.70 9.15
CA ARG A 60 18.35 8.27 10.55
C ARG A 60 19.51 8.71 11.47
N GLY A 61 19.99 9.95 11.27
CA GLY A 61 21.07 10.52 12.07
C GLY A 61 22.48 10.08 11.65
N VAL A 62 22.62 9.26 10.61
CA VAL A 62 23.92 8.87 10.04
C VAL A 62 24.16 9.66 8.77
N GLU A 63 25.35 10.26 8.63
CA GLU A 63 25.79 10.92 7.41
C GLU A 63 26.46 9.90 6.47
N TYR A 64 26.02 9.86 5.22
CA TYR A 64 26.59 9.05 4.14
C TYR A 64 27.29 9.96 3.14
N LYS A 65 28.53 9.62 2.78
CA LYS A 65 29.36 10.40 1.84
C LYS A 65 29.01 10.10 0.38
N GLY A 66 28.49 8.90 0.11
CA GLY A 66 27.94 8.48 -1.16
C GLY A 66 28.81 7.51 -1.96
N ASP A 67 30.02 7.24 -1.49
CA ASP A 67 30.97 6.27 -2.03
C ASP A 67 30.92 4.92 -1.28
N GLU A 68 30.22 4.84 -0.15
CA GLU A 68 30.07 3.62 0.60
C GLU A 68 29.17 2.62 -0.15
N LEU A 69 29.67 1.40 -0.34
CA LEU A 69 28.96 0.32 -1.00
C LEU A 69 28.64 -0.81 -0.02
N SER A 70 27.55 -1.52 -0.27
CA SER A 70 27.14 -2.68 0.51
C SER A 70 26.41 -3.68 -0.36
N ASP A 71 26.55 -4.95 -0.01
CA ASP A 71 25.91 -6.03 -0.74
C ASP A 71 24.49 -6.26 -0.21
N VAL A 72 23.55 -6.39 -1.14
CA VAL A 72 22.22 -6.95 -0.91
C VAL A 72 22.36 -8.46 -1.01
N LEU A 73 22.09 -9.17 0.09
CA LEU A 73 22.34 -10.60 0.20
C LEU A 73 21.04 -11.42 0.20
N THR A 74 21.07 -12.59 -0.43
CA THR A 74 20.04 -13.63 -0.33
C THR A 74 20.07 -14.33 1.03
N PRO A 75 19.02 -15.09 1.42
CA PRO A 75 19.07 -15.95 2.61
C PRO A 75 20.24 -16.95 2.62
N SER A 76 20.70 -17.39 1.44
CA SER A 76 21.89 -18.23 1.23
C SER A 76 23.23 -17.48 1.30
N ASN A 77 23.21 -16.16 1.56
CA ASN A 77 24.37 -15.24 1.53
C ASN A 77 24.99 -15.02 0.15
N GLU A 78 24.24 -15.24 -0.92
CA GLU A 78 24.65 -14.87 -2.27
C GLU A 78 24.40 -13.37 -2.49
N VAL A 79 25.26 -12.72 -3.29
CA VAL A 79 25.11 -11.30 -3.62
C VAL A 79 24.07 -11.14 -4.73
N LEU A 80 22.95 -10.49 -4.43
CA LEU A 80 21.97 -10.06 -5.45
C LEU A 80 22.46 -8.83 -6.21
N ALA A 81 22.99 -7.87 -5.47
CA ALA A 81 23.52 -6.64 -6.03
C ALA A 81 24.43 -5.93 -5.03
N GLN A 82 25.44 -5.23 -5.54
CA GLN A 82 26.13 -4.20 -4.79
C GLN A 82 25.44 -2.85 -5.03
N VAL A 83 25.14 -2.15 -3.95
CA VAL A 83 24.40 -0.88 -3.94
C VAL A 83 25.07 0.10 -2.99
N CYS A 84 24.74 1.39 -3.06
CA CYS A 84 25.26 2.30 -2.04
C CYS A 84 24.64 2.03 -0.67
N THR A 85 25.45 2.19 0.38
CA THR A 85 25.08 1.80 1.74
C THR A 85 23.81 2.51 2.22
N ARG A 86 23.62 3.79 1.86
CA ARG A 86 22.40 4.54 2.19
C ARG A 86 21.15 3.87 1.63
N PHE A 87 21.16 3.43 0.37
CA PHE A 87 20.02 2.70 -0.21
C PHE A 87 19.75 1.39 0.53
N LEU A 88 20.77 0.61 0.88
CA LEU A 88 20.56 -0.61 1.67
C LEU A 88 19.88 -0.32 3.02
N GLN A 89 20.17 0.81 3.66
CA GLN A 89 19.53 1.19 4.93
C GLN A 89 18.08 1.67 4.76
N VAL A 90 17.77 2.35 3.65
CA VAL A 90 16.39 2.67 3.26
C VAL A 90 15.61 1.38 2.99
N LEU A 91 16.16 0.50 2.14
CA LEU A 91 15.59 -0.79 1.81
C LEU A 91 15.28 -1.66 3.05
N LYS A 92 16.19 -1.67 4.05
CA LYS A 92 15.97 -2.38 5.32
C LYS A 92 14.84 -1.80 6.17
N MET A 93 14.58 -0.50 6.05
CA MET A 93 13.50 0.17 6.78
C MET A 93 12.16 -0.08 6.11
N GLU A 94 12.09 0.13 4.80
CA GLU A 94 10.86 0.02 4.02
C GLU A 94 10.43 -1.44 3.80
N GLY A 95 11.37 -2.39 3.85
CA GLY A 95 11.10 -3.83 3.72
C GLY A 95 11.04 -4.33 2.27
N SER A 96 10.73 -3.46 1.30
CA SER A 96 10.74 -3.81 -0.12
C SER A 96 11.42 -2.71 -0.94
N GLY A 97 12.00 -3.08 -2.08
CA GLY A 97 12.56 -2.09 -3.00
C GLY A 97 12.84 -2.62 -4.39
N VAL A 98 13.15 -1.71 -5.31
CA VAL A 98 13.49 -1.98 -6.70
C VAL A 98 14.96 -1.70 -6.94
N LEU A 99 15.69 -2.73 -7.35
CA LEU A 99 17.07 -2.62 -7.81
C LEU A 99 17.10 -2.04 -9.23
N LYS A 100 18.09 -1.21 -9.52
CA LYS A 100 18.28 -0.68 -10.89
C LYS A 100 18.61 -1.80 -11.86
N ASP A 101 18.25 -1.58 -13.13
CA ASP A 101 18.59 -2.49 -14.20
C ASP A 101 20.12 -2.63 -14.35
N ARG A 102 20.58 -3.87 -14.44
CA ARG A 102 21.98 -4.27 -14.64
C ARG A 102 22.13 -5.18 -15.87
N GLY A 103 21.21 -5.09 -16.83
CA GLY A 103 21.16 -5.88 -18.06
C GLY A 103 20.10 -6.98 -18.08
N GLN A 104 19.27 -7.09 -17.05
CA GLN A 104 18.21 -8.11 -16.92
C GLN A 104 16.83 -7.50 -16.61
N GLY A 105 16.72 -6.17 -16.65
CA GLY A 105 15.58 -5.42 -16.15
C GLY A 105 15.75 -5.03 -14.68
N ALA A 106 14.97 -4.05 -14.26
CA ALA A 106 14.82 -3.72 -12.84
C ALA A 106 14.06 -4.84 -12.12
N VAL A 107 14.48 -5.17 -10.89
CA VAL A 107 13.88 -6.27 -10.11
C VAL A 107 13.38 -5.77 -8.77
N THR A 108 12.18 -6.20 -8.38
CA THR A 108 11.65 -5.97 -7.04
C THR A 108 12.20 -7.03 -6.09
N ILE A 109 12.71 -6.59 -4.95
CA ILE A 109 13.20 -7.43 -3.85
C ILE A 109 12.45 -7.15 -2.56
N ASN A 110 12.35 -8.16 -1.70
CA ASN A 110 11.64 -8.10 -0.43
C ASN A 110 12.50 -8.62 0.71
N TRP A 111 12.31 -8.06 1.89
CA TRP A 111 12.88 -8.55 3.13
C TRP A 111 12.51 -10.02 3.35
N ALA A 112 13.52 -10.82 3.70
CA ALA A 112 13.41 -12.25 3.98
C ALA A 112 13.90 -12.60 5.41
N GLY A 113 14.08 -11.61 6.28
CA GLY A 113 14.62 -11.79 7.64
C GLY A 113 16.14 -11.60 7.72
N ASN A 114 16.65 -11.31 8.92
CA ASN A 114 18.08 -11.30 9.24
C ASN A 114 18.97 -10.47 8.29
N GLY A 115 18.45 -9.37 7.74
CA GLY A 115 19.21 -8.53 6.80
C GLY A 115 19.34 -9.12 5.40
N ARG A 116 18.49 -10.08 5.04
CA ARG A 116 18.48 -10.78 3.75
C ARG A 116 17.25 -10.40 2.93
N PHE A 117 17.38 -10.55 1.62
CA PHE A 117 16.37 -10.18 0.64
C PHE A 117 16.19 -11.28 -0.40
N ARG A 118 15.02 -11.33 -1.02
CA ARG A 118 14.72 -12.23 -2.13
C ARG A 118 14.05 -11.47 -3.27
N VAL A 119 14.26 -11.93 -4.49
CA VAL A 119 13.56 -11.41 -5.67
C VAL A 119 12.09 -11.84 -5.61
N LEU A 120 11.20 -10.96 -6.06
CA LEU A 120 9.77 -11.21 -6.17
C LEU A 120 9.35 -11.38 -7.63
N ASP A 121 8.67 -12.49 -7.92
CA ASP A 121 8.14 -12.75 -9.27
C ASP A 121 6.71 -12.23 -9.46
N ARG A 122 5.92 -12.18 -8.37
CA ARG A 122 4.48 -11.83 -8.41
C ARG A 122 4.18 -10.45 -7.83
N CYS A 123 4.62 -10.22 -6.59
CA CYS A 123 4.23 -9.04 -5.83
C CYS A 123 5.10 -7.83 -6.19
N ARG A 124 4.79 -7.17 -7.30
CA ARG A 124 5.62 -6.08 -7.86
C ARG A 124 5.94 -4.92 -6.89
N TYR A 125 5.12 -4.71 -5.86
CA TYR A 125 5.27 -3.64 -4.88
C TYR A 125 5.85 -4.08 -3.54
N GLY A 126 6.16 -5.37 -3.38
CA GLY A 126 6.49 -5.95 -2.08
C GLY A 126 5.47 -7.00 -1.64
N GLU A 127 5.93 -7.87 -0.77
CA GLU A 127 5.13 -8.90 -0.12
C GLU A 127 5.16 -8.65 1.39
N GLY A 128 3.98 -8.53 1.98
CA GLY A 128 3.79 -8.34 3.41
C GLY A 128 3.66 -9.67 4.15
N THR A 129 2.75 -9.72 5.12
CA THR A 129 2.55 -10.93 5.94
C THR A 129 1.74 -12.00 5.22
N LYS A 130 1.96 -13.28 5.53
CA LYS A 130 1.22 -14.42 4.94
C LYS A 130 1.18 -14.38 3.40
N ASP A 131 2.26 -13.97 2.76
CA ASP A 131 2.42 -13.90 1.32
C ASP A 131 1.43 -12.95 0.60
N TYR A 132 0.81 -12.02 1.34
CA TYR A 132 -0.02 -10.97 0.74
C TYR A 132 0.84 -9.97 -0.03
N CYS A 133 0.52 -9.70 -1.30
CA CYS A 133 1.16 -8.59 -2.00
C CYS A 133 0.69 -7.25 -1.42
N LEU A 134 1.56 -6.24 -1.38
CA LEU A 134 1.14 -4.90 -0.98
C LEU A 134 0.27 -4.27 -2.09
N LEU A 135 -0.83 -3.66 -1.69
CA LEU A 135 -1.78 -2.95 -2.56
C LEU A 135 -1.53 -1.45 -2.45
N PRO A 136 -1.08 -0.77 -3.52
CA PRO A 136 -0.84 0.67 -3.51
C PRO A 136 -2.02 1.44 -2.94
N PHE A 137 -1.80 2.21 -1.86
CA PHE A 137 -2.81 3.01 -1.17
C PHE A 137 -3.90 2.24 -0.41
N TYR A 138 -3.99 0.91 -0.54
CA TYR A 138 -5.03 0.11 0.14
C TYR A 138 -4.45 -0.91 1.13
N THR A 139 -3.13 -0.90 1.38
CA THR A 139 -2.51 -1.73 2.39
C THR A 139 -2.19 -0.95 3.66
N ILE A 140 -2.48 -1.57 4.80
CA ILE A 140 -2.06 -1.12 6.13
C ILE A 140 -1.09 -2.12 6.76
N ALA A 141 0.01 -1.60 7.31
CA ALA A 141 0.92 -2.33 8.19
C ALA A 141 0.52 -2.07 9.64
N ALA A 142 0.38 -3.12 10.45
CA ALA A 142 -0.15 -3.01 11.81
C ALA A 142 0.37 -4.11 12.76
N ASP A 143 0.00 -4.00 14.05
CA ASP A 143 0.22 -5.06 15.04
C ASP A 143 -0.74 -6.23 14.80
N LEU A 144 -0.21 -7.36 14.33
CA LEU A 144 -1.00 -8.54 13.96
C LEU A 144 -1.62 -9.28 15.17
N LYS A 145 -1.21 -8.94 16.40
CA LYS A 145 -1.92 -9.44 17.59
C LYS A 145 -3.29 -8.79 17.74
N ILE A 146 -3.45 -7.58 17.23
CA ILE A 146 -4.70 -6.80 17.30
C ILE A 146 -5.46 -6.86 15.97
N HIS A 147 -4.81 -6.45 14.88
CA HIS A 147 -5.41 -6.36 13.54
C HIS A 147 -4.97 -7.55 12.70
N LYS A 148 -5.88 -8.48 12.39
CA LYS A 148 -5.52 -9.74 11.73
C LYS A 148 -5.27 -9.54 10.24
N PRO A 149 -4.33 -10.28 9.64
CA PRO A 149 -4.14 -10.25 8.19
C PRO A 149 -5.44 -10.55 7.44
N GLY A 150 -5.73 -9.75 6.42
CA GLY A 150 -6.96 -9.79 5.63
C GLY A 150 -8.16 -9.08 6.26
N GLU A 151 -8.03 -8.48 7.45
CA GLU A 151 -9.06 -7.58 7.98
C GLU A 151 -9.14 -6.29 7.17
N VAL A 152 -10.35 -5.73 7.08
CA VAL A 152 -10.59 -4.44 6.41
C VAL A 152 -10.82 -3.39 7.48
N ILE A 153 -10.09 -2.29 7.37
CA ILE A 153 -10.24 -1.10 8.20
C ILE A 153 -10.79 0.02 7.32
N PHE A 154 -11.90 0.61 7.74
CA PHE A 154 -12.46 1.80 7.12
C PHE A 154 -12.00 3.05 7.85
N VAL A 155 -11.45 4.00 7.10
CA VAL A 155 -10.99 5.30 7.58
C VAL A 155 -11.75 6.38 6.82
N PRO A 156 -12.79 6.98 7.40
CA PRO A 156 -13.67 7.91 6.68
C PRO A 156 -12.92 9.09 6.05
N ALA A 157 -11.90 9.61 6.74
CA ALA A 157 -11.09 10.73 6.25
C ALA A 157 -10.29 10.40 4.97
N ALA A 158 -10.11 9.10 4.65
CA ALA A 158 -9.46 8.68 3.43
C ALA A 158 -10.44 8.46 2.27
N LYS A 159 -11.76 8.49 2.50
CA LYS A 159 -12.76 8.34 1.44
C LYS A 159 -12.79 9.62 0.58
N GLY A 160 -12.75 9.46 -0.74
CA GLY A 160 -12.78 10.57 -1.70
C GLY A 160 -11.43 11.23 -1.95
N LEU A 161 -10.33 10.75 -1.36
CA LEU A 161 -8.99 11.25 -1.71
C LEU A 161 -8.63 10.84 -3.13
N LYS A 162 -8.17 11.80 -3.94
CA LYS A 162 -7.72 11.53 -5.31
C LYS A 162 -6.41 10.75 -5.31
N LEU A 163 -6.43 9.57 -5.91
CA LEU A 163 -5.27 8.70 -6.07
C LEU A 163 -4.49 9.03 -7.35
N PRO A 164 -3.23 8.58 -7.48
CA PRO A 164 -2.42 8.84 -8.67
C PRO A 164 -2.98 8.25 -9.97
N ASP A 165 -3.79 7.20 -9.87
CA ASP A 165 -4.50 6.60 -11.01
C ASP A 165 -5.75 7.40 -11.45
N GLY A 166 -6.03 8.53 -10.78
CA GLY A 166 -7.18 9.40 -11.04
C GLY A 166 -8.47 8.97 -10.33
N THR A 167 -8.48 7.80 -9.70
CA THR A 167 -9.65 7.29 -8.96
C THR A 167 -9.77 7.92 -7.58
N ASP A 168 -10.95 7.80 -6.98
CA ASP A 168 -11.17 8.17 -5.58
C ASP A 168 -10.89 6.99 -4.67
N HIS A 169 -10.19 7.27 -3.58
CA HIS A 169 -9.94 6.29 -2.54
C HIS A 169 -11.26 5.96 -1.83
N LEU A 170 -11.54 4.67 -1.60
CA LEU A 170 -12.82 4.21 -1.04
C LEU A 170 -12.89 4.31 0.49
N GLY A 171 -11.78 4.69 1.12
CA GLY A 171 -11.63 4.74 2.58
C GLY A 171 -11.29 3.39 3.22
N PHE A 172 -11.29 2.28 2.47
CA PHE A 172 -10.91 0.97 2.97
C PHE A 172 -9.42 0.70 2.83
N PHE A 173 -8.87 0.03 3.84
CA PHE A 173 -7.53 -0.52 3.84
C PHE A 173 -7.60 -1.99 4.26
N GLU A 174 -6.80 -2.85 3.66
CA GLU A 174 -6.65 -4.25 4.06
C GLU A 174 -5.34 -4.44 4.81
N VAL A 175 -5.41 -5.12 5.96
CA VAL A 175 -4.24 -5.50 6.75
C VAL A 175 -3.47 -6.57 5.98
N ARG A 176 -2.43 -6.15 5.28
CA ARG A 176 -1.60 -7.05 4.46
C ARG A 176 -0.15 -7.09 4.92
N ASP A 177 0.23 -6.27 5.89
CA ASP A 177 1.62 -6.09 6.26
C ASP A 177 1.85 -5.91 7.76
N THR A 178 3.10 -6.09 8.18
CA THR A 178 3.58 -5.82 9.52
C THR A 178 5.10 -5.60 9.49
N GLY A 179 5.64 -5.06 10.57
CA GLY A 179 7.08 -4.88 10.73
C GLY A 179 7.51 -5.11 12.16
N SER A 180 8.82 -5.20 12.40
CA SER A 180 9.37 -5.35 13.75
C SER A 180 8.95 -4.21 14.69
N ALA A 181 8.75 -3.01 14.14
CA ALA A 181 8.26 -1.84 14.86
C ALA A 181 6.78 -1.92 15.27
N PHE A 182 6.05 -2.94 14.83
CA PHE A 182 4.62 -3.13 15.10
C PHE A 182 4.32 -4.25 16.10
N VAL A 183 5.32 -5.00 16.57
CA VAL A 183 5.07 -6.12 17.49
C VAL A 183 4.78 -5.58 18.91
N GLY A 184 3.54 -5.76 19.38
CA GLY A 184 3.16 -5.43 20.76
C GLY A 184 2.91 -3.94 21.03
N ILE A 185 2.74 -3.14 19.97
CA ILE A 185 2.50 -1.69 20.09
C ILE A 185 1.01 -1.34 20.25
N GLY A 186 0.10 -2.29 20.01
CA GLY A 186 -1.34 -2.11 20.16
C GLY A 186 -2.07 -1.62 18.90
N ALA A 187 -3.30 -1.13 19.10
CA ALA A 187 -4.28 -0.93 18.03
C ALA A 187 -4.09 0.34 17.19
N GLN A 188 -3.40 1.35 17.72
CA GLN A 188 -3.47 2.70 17.17
C GLN A 188 -2.45 2.95 16.06
N ARG A 189 -1.18 2.61 16.27
CA ARG A 189 -0.13 2.94 15.30
C ARG A 189 -0.18 1.97 14.13
N VAL A 190 -0.23 2.55 12.93
CA VAL A 190 -0.36 1.85 11.64
C VAL A 190 0.45 2.62 10.60
N ASP A 191 0.96 1.94 9.57
CA ASP A 191 1.53 2.60 8.39
C ASP A 191 0.68 2.34 7.15
N LEU A 192 0.42 3.39 6.38
CA LEU A 192 -0.32 3.34 5.12
C LEU A 192 0.67 3.21 3.95
N PHE A 193 0.48 2.19 3.12
CA PHE A 193 1.39 1.95 2.00
C PHE A 193 1.13 2.92 0.85
N ILE A 194 2.09 3.78 0.52
CA ILE A 194 1.96 4.80 -0.55
C ILE A 194 2.60 4.38 -1.88
N ALA A 195 2.97 3.10 -1.99
CA ALA A 195 3.63 2.52 -3.16
C ALA A 195 4.86 3.33 -3.61
N GLU A 196 4.79 3.96 -4.79
CA GLU A 196 5.94 4.60 -5.43
C GLU A 196 6.05 6.11 -5.12
N GLN A 197 5.15 6.67 -4.32
CA GLN A 197 5.19 8.08 -3.95
C GLN A 197 6.29 8.41 -2.94
N ASP A 198 6.63 9.70 -2.85
CA ASP A 198 7.62 10.21 -1.92
C ASP A 198 7.01 10.40 -0.52
N ASP A 199 7.75 10.02 0.52
CA ASP A 199 7.29 10.14 1.91
C ASP A 199 7.03 11.60 2.33
N SER A 200 7.73 12.55 1.70
CA SER A 200 7.52 13.99 1.92
C SER A 200 6.36 14.60 1.13
N ASN A 201 5.93 13.95 0.05
CA ASN A 201 4.83 14.42 -0.79
C ASN A 201 4.03 13.24 -1.36
N ASN A 202 2.95 12.89 -0.66
CA ASN A 202 2.04 11.82 -1.03
C ASN A 202 0.60 12.15 -0.65
N VAL A 203 -0.35 11.38 -1.20
CA VAL A 203 -1.80 11.62 -1.04
C VAL A 203 -2.20 11.69 0.43
N PHE A 204 -1.71 10.77 1.27
CA PHE A 204 -2.11 10.71 2.67
C PHE A 204 -1.49 11.82 3.51
N ARG A 205 -0.21 12.13 3.30
CA ARG A 205 0.44 13.26 3.97
C ARG A 205 -0.25 14.58 3.65
N ASN A 206 -0.57 14.81 2.38
CA ASN A 206 -1.28 16.01 1.92
C ASN A 206 -2.70 16.10 2.50
N ALA A 207 -3.30 14.96 2.85
CA ALA A 207 -4.59 14.87 3.53
C ALA A 207 -4.50 14.86 5.08
N GLY A 208 -3.32 15.09 5.66
CA GLY A 208 -3.16 15.20 7.12
C GLY A 208 -2.86 13.89 7.86
N PHE A 209 -2.61 12.79 7.17
CA PHE A 209 -2.27 11.48 7.79
C PHE A 209 -0.82 11.38 8.26
N HIS A 210 -0.19 12.51 8.60
CA HIS A 210 1.19 12.58 9.05
C HIS A 210 1.24 12.97 10.54
N HIS A 211 2.38 12.79 11.18
CA HIS A 211 2.60 13.16 12.59
C HIS A 211 1.73 12.44 13.64
N LYS A 212 1.22 11.24 13.35
CA LYS A 212 0.43 10.46 14.33
C LYS A 212 -0.78 11.25 14.83
N ILE A 213 -1.47 11.96 13.94
CA ILE A 213 -2.71 12.64 14.28
C ILE A 213 -3.79 11.58 14.50
N PRO A 214 -4.50 11.57 15.65
CA PRO A 214 -5.60 10.65 15.89
C PRO A 214 -6.64 10.74 14.78
N THR A 215 -6.90 9.62 14.13
CA THR A 215 -7.79 9.52 12.97
C THR A 215 -8.84 8.45 13.23
N ALA A 216 -10.11 8.80 13.04
CA ALA A 216 -11.20 7.86 13.23
C ALA A 216 -11.08 6.66 12.28
N ALA A 217 -11.17 5.45 12.84
CA ALA A 217 -11.18 4.22 12.07
C ALA A 217 -12.19 3.20 12.61
N PHE A 218 -12.60 2.28 11.74
CA PHE A 218 -13.58 1.24 12.02
C PHE A 218 -13.09 -0.08 11.44
N LYS A 219 -13.19 -1.15 12.22
CA LYS A 219 -13.08 -2.50 11.67
C LYS A 219 -14.37 -2.80 10.92
N VAL A 220 -14.25 -3.24 9.67
CA VAL A 220 -15.39 -3.61 8.82
C VAL A 220 -15.64 -5.11 8.96
N THR A 221 -16.88 -5.49 9.19
CA THR A 221 -17.32 -6.88 9.33
C THR A 221 -18.45 -7.19 8.32
N GLY A 222 -19.05 -8.38 8.45
CA GLY A 222 -20.27 -8.73 7.71
C GLY A 222 -20.16 -8.62 6.20
N GLU A 223 -21.25 -8.16 5.59
CA GLU A 223 -21.38 -8.06 4.13
C GLU A 223 -20.49 -6.95 3.56
N SER A 224 -20.35 -5.84 4.30
CA SER A 224 -19.51 -4.71 3.92
C SER A 224 -18.04 -5.12 3.76
N ALA A 225 -17.53 -6.00 4.63
CA ALA A 225 -16.18 -6.52 4.51
C ALA A 225 -16.01 -7.41 3.26
N VAL A 226 -17.02 -8.22 2.92
CA VAL A 226 -17.01 -9.07 1.71
C VAL A 226 -17.00 -8.20 0.46
N ARG A 227 -17.86 -7.17 0.40
CA ARG A 227 -17.93 -6.22 -0.72
C ARG A 227 -16.61 -5.45 -0.87
N ALA A 228 -16.06 -4.92 0.22
CA ALA A 228 -14.79 -4.21 0.19
C ALA A 228 -13.65 -5.07 -0.36
N LYS A 229 -13.50 -6.32 0.11
CA LYS A 229 -12.49 -7.25 -0.42
C LYS A 229 -12.72 -7.62 -1.88
N SER A 230 -13.98 -7.79 -2.29
CA SER A 230 -14.31 -8.06 -3.70
C SER A 230 -13.83 -6.93 -4.61
N LEU A 231 -14.07 -5.67 -4.21
CA LEU A 231 -13.61 -4.50 -4.96
C LEU A 231 -12.08 -4.43 -5.01
N LEU A 232 -11.39 -4.68 -3.89
CA LEU A 232 -9.93 -4.71 -3.86
C LEU A 232 -9.38 -5.83 -4.75
N LYS A 233 -10.00 -7.01 -4.72
CA LYS A 233 -9.63 -8.14 -5.57
C LYS A 233 -9.84 -7.85 -7.06
N GLU A 234 -10.91 -7.17 -7.42
CA GLU A 234 -11.16 -6.74 -8.79
C GLU A 234 -10.14 -5.69 -9.23
N LYS A 235 -9.94 -4.63 -8.44
CA LYS A 235 -8.99 -3.54 -8.71
C LYS A 235 -7.55 -4.05 -8.83
N PHE A 236 -7.17 -5.01 -8.00
CA PHE A 236 -5.80 -5.54 -7.92
C PHE A 236 -5.70 -7.02 -8.31
N LYS A 237 -6.41 -7.43 -9.37
CA LYS A 237 -6.53 -8.84 -9.80
C LYS A 237 -5.21 -9.60 -9.89
N THR A 238 -4.10 -8.95 -10.26
CA THR A 238 -2.78 -9.57 -10.39
C THR A 238 -2.00 -9.66 -9.08
N LEU A 239 -2.43 -8.97 -8.03
CA LEU A 239 -1.77 -8.87 -6.72
C LEU A 239 -2.60 -9.47 -5.57
N TYR A 240 -3.84 -9.86 -5.86
CA TYR A 240 -4.72 -10.48 -4.88
C TYR A 240 -4.52 -11.99 -4.78
#